data_AF-M6K6A0-F1
#
_entry.id   AF-M6K6A0-F1
#
_cell.length_a   1.000
_cell.length_b   1.000
_cell.length_c   1.000
_cell.angle_alpha   90.00
_cell.angle_beta   90.00
_cell.angle_gamma   90.00
#
_symmetry.space_group_name_H-M   'P 1'
#
loop_
_entity.id
_entity.type
_entity.pdbx_description
1 polymer ?
#
loop_
_entity_poly.entity_id
_entity_poly.type
_entity_poly.pdbx_seq_one_letter_code
_entity_poly.pdbx_strand_id
1 'polypeptide(L)'
;SFGQRYPHLERLLEDIPKKYAPYPHYSTQSFLSFASIDSMLPQYFWSASTEFTNRDEILSHISSLINSPAGSIWLGVMEQQHPDGTITGHAAPILRISQGLVVIPTNVHLWTLEEFRRFLIPTTELSQIVANLEGSNTLIRFTTIQSLGMLTTNMFDSMVSNRNCTGEGEDRRGSGEYPTSTSVNQCPSGRCALPF
;
A
#
# COMPACT_ATOMS: atom_id res chain seq x y z
N SER A 1 -10.66 18.92 -3.93
CA SER A 1 -9.47 18.05 -4.00
C SER A 1 -9.51 17.02 -2.87
N PHE A 2 -8.59 16.04 -2.84
CA PHE A 2 -8.47 15.06 -1.75
C PHE A 2 -8.33 15.77 -0.38
N GLY A 3 -7.41 16.72 -0.26
CA GLY A 3 -7.21 17.52 0.94
C GLY A 3 -8.43 18.29 1.45
N GLN A 4 -9.26 18.82 0.55
CA GLN A 4 -10.50 19.48 0.96
C GLN A 4 -11.53 18.51 1.55
N ARG A 5 -11.55 17.25 1.08
CA ARG A 5 -12.51 16.23 1.54
C ARG A 5 -12.00 15.48 2.77
N TYR A 6 -10.69 15.25 2.85
CA TYR A 6 -10.05 14.44 3.90
C TYR A 6 -8.79 15.13 4.46
N PRO A 7 -8.92 16.34 5.04
CA PRO A 7 -7.76 17.16 5.44
C PRO A 7 -6.90 16.50 6.52
N HIS A 8 -7.51 15.70 7.41
CA HIS A 8 -6.78 14.98 8.45
C HIS A 8 -5.99 13.80 7.88
N LEU A 9 -6.55 13.10 6.89
CA LEU A 9 -5.86 11.99 6.23
C LEU A 9 -4.72 12.50 5.36
N GLU A 10 -4.92 13.61 4.63
CA GLU A 10 -3.86 14.28 3.89
C GLU A 10 -2.69 14.66 4.80
N ARG A 11 -2.97 15.34 5.93
CA ARG A 11 -1.93 15.69 6.90
C ARG A 11 -1.22 14.46 7.46
N LEU A 12 -1.96 13.39 7.75
CA LEU A 12 -1.39 12.16 8.26
C LEU A 12 -0.41 11.53 7.24
N LEU A 13 -0.77 11.53 5.96
CA LEU A 13 0.10 11.04 4.88
C LEU A 13 1.32 11.95 4.65
N GLU A 14 1.15 13.27 4.71
CA GLU A 14 2.26 14.23 4.61
C GLU A 14 3.27 14.11 5.76
N ASP A 15 2.81 13.71 6.94
CA ASP A 15 3.66 13.57 8.12
C ASP A 15 4.36 12.22 8.22
N ILE A 16 4.06 11.24 7.35
CA ILE A 16 4.71 9.91 7.35
C ILE A 16 6.25 10.02 7.33
N PRO A 17 6.88 10.77 6.40
CA PRO A 17 8.34 10.88 6.38
C PRO A 17 8.91 11.43 7.69
N LYS A 18 8.21 12.37 8.34
CA LYS A 18 8.64 12.95 9.63
C LYS A 18 8.48 11.96 10.77
N LYS A 19 7.34 11.25 10.82
CA LYS A 19 7.02 10.25 11.84
C LYS A 19 8.06 9.14 11.88
N TYR A 20 8.51 8.69 10.70
CA TYR A 20 9.43 7.57 10.60
C TYR A 20 10.90 7.97 10.42
N ALA A 21 11.23 9.28 10.38
CA ALA A 21 12.61 9.78 10.26
C ALA A 21 13.65 9.15 11.20
N PRO A 22 13.31 8.73 12.44
CA PRO A 22 14.26 8.06 13.32
C PRO A 22 14.63 6.61 12.91
N TYR A 23 13.87 5.97 12.01
CA TYR A 23 14.09 4.57 11.63
C TYR A 23 15.08 4.43 10.47
N PRO A 24 15.95 3.40 10.46
CA PRO A 24 16.79 3.11 9.31
C PRO A 24 15.96 2.92 8.03
N HIS A 25 16.46 3.41 6.90
CA HIS A 25 15.82 3.30 5.59
C HIS A 25 14.44 3.99 5.46
N TYR A 26 14.05 4.86 6.39
CA TYR A 26 12.76 5.56 6.35
C TYR A 26 12.51 6.37 5.07
N SER A 27 13.58 6.79 4.39
CA SER A 27 13.53 7.60 3.18
C SER A 27 13.44 6.76 1.90
N THR A 28 13.51 5.43 1.98
CA THR A 28 13.34 4.60 0.78
C THR A 28 11.90 4.64 0.31
N GLN A 29 11.72 4.57 -1.01
CA GLN A 29 10.38 4.56 -1.60
C GLN A 29 9.56 3.35 -1.11
N SER A 30 10.20 2.19 -0.94
CA SER A 30 9.60 0.97 -0.41
C SER A 30 9.03 1.18 0.99
N PHE A 31 9.81 1.76 1.90
CA PHE A 31 9.37 2.05 3.27
C PHE A 31 8.23 3.06 3.31
N LEU A 32 8.38 4.19 2.62
CA LEU A 32 7.36 5.24 2.60
C LEU A 32 6.04 4.73 1.99
N SER A 33 6.12 3.88 0.97
CA SER A 33 4.93 3.25 0.38
C SER A 33 4.25 2.30 1.36
N PHE A 34 5.02 1.46 2.07
CA PHE A 34 4.47 0.56 3.08
C PHE A 34 3.79 1.34 4.21
N ALA A 35 4.47 2.33 4.78
CA ALA A 35 3.93 3.17 5.85
C ALA A 35 2.66 3.92 5.42
N SER A 36 2.59 4.34 4.15
CA SER A 36 1.41 5.00 3.58
C SER A 36 0.23 4.04 3.46
N ILE A 37 0.47 2.83 2.96
CA ILE A 37 -0.57 1.80 2.84
C ILE A 37 -1.11 1.41 4.21
N ASP A 38 -0.22 1.15 5.16
CA ASP A 38 -0.58 0.80 6.54
C ASP A 38 -1.39 1.92 7.21
N SER A 39 -1.02 3.18 6.96
CA SER A 39 -1.75 4.34 7.45
C SER A 39 -3.15 4.52 6.83
N MET A 40 -3.30 4.20 5.54
CA MET A 40 -4.59 4.32 4.84
C MET A 40 -5.53 3.15 5.11
N LEU A 41 -4.97 1.96 5.34
CA LEU A 41 -5.70 0.70 5.47
C LEU A 41 -5.21 -0.10 6.69
N PRO A 42 -5.31 0.45 7.91
CA PRO A 42 -4.75 -0.14 9.14
C PRO A 42 -5.48 -1.41 9.59
N GLN A 43 -6.64 -1.73 8.99
CA GLN A 43 -7.39 -2.95 9.29
C GLN A 43 -6.81 -4.19 8.59
N TYR A 44 -5.85 -4.02 7.68
CA TYR A 44 -5.22 -5.13 6.96
C TYR A 44 -3.82 -5.38 7.48
N PHE A 45 -3.43 -6.66 7.54
CA PHE A 45 -2.07 -7.03 7.83
C PHE A 45 -1.24 -6.98 6.56
N TRP A 46 -0.30 -6.05 6.47
CA TRP A 46 0.52 -5.83 5.29
C TRP A 46 1.87 -6.54 5.41
N SER A 47 2.34 -7.10 4.30
CA SER A 47 3.69 -7.64 4.17
C SER A 47 4.36 -7.09 2.93
N ALA A 48 5.57 -6.57 3.08
CA ALA A 48 6.45 -6.25 1.97
C ALA A 48 7.37 -7.44 1.67
N SER A 49 7.73 -7.62 0.40
CA SER A 49 8.92 -8.39 0.05
C SER A 49 10.17 -7.66 0.53
N THR A 50 11.33 -8.32 0.45
CA THR A 50 12.61 -7.61 0.40
C THR A 50 12.64 -6.66 -0.80
N GLU A 51 13.48 -5.64 -0.72
CA GLU A 51 13.78 -4.74 -1.85
C GLU A 51 14.82 -5.40 -2.76
N PHE A 52 14.42 -5.69 -4.00
CA PHE A 52 15.30 -6.28 -5.00
C PHE A 52 15.98 -5.18 -5.81
N THR A 53 17.30 -5.24 -5.91
CA THR A 53 18.13 -4.20 -6.57
C THR A 53 18.99 -4.77 -7.70
N ASN A 54 19.06 -6.10 -7.81
CA ASN A 54 19.71 -6.81 -8.89
C ASN A 54 18.67 -7.27 -9.92
N ARG A 55 18.98 -7.14 -11.21
CA ARG A 55 18.11 -7.58 -12.31
C ARG A 55 17.69 -9.03 -12.18
N ASP A 56 18.61 -9.94 -11.87
CA ASP A 56 18.29 -11.37 -11.78
C ASP A 56 17.32 -11.67 -10.62
N GLU A 57 17.48 -10.96 -9.50
CA GLU A 57 16.59 -11.08 -8.35
C GLU A 57 15.21 -10.49 -8.65
N ILE A 58 15.15 -9.34 -9.34
CA ILE A 58 13.91 -8.72 -9.79
C ILE A 58 13.15 -9.68 -10.71
N LEU A 59 13.83 -10.27 -11.70
CA LEU A 59 13.23 -11.23 -12.64
C LEU A 59 12.75 -12.50 -11.93
N SER A 60 13.55 -13.02 -11.00
CA SER A 60 13.20 -14.17 -10.16
C SER A 60 11.97 -13.88 -9.30
N HIS A 61 11.90 -12.69 -8.69
CA HIS A 61 10.74 -12.28 -7.89
C HIS A 61 9.48 -12.16 -8.74
N ILE A 62 9.54 -11.50 -9.91
CA ILE A 62 8.39 -11.41 -10.82
C ILE A 62 7.92 -12.80 -11.26
N SER A 63 8.86 -13.72 -11.54
CA SER A 63 8.53 -15.12 -11.83
C SER A 63 7.79 -15.80 -10.68
N SER A 64 8.13 -15.50 -9.42
CA SER A 64 7.38 -16.02 -8.26
C SER A 64 5.94 -15.51 -8.20
N LEU A 65 5.67 -14.27 -8.63
CA LEU A 65 4.32 -13.72 -8.72
C LEU A 65 3.46 -14.46 -9.76
N ILE A 66 4.07 -14.88 -10.89
CA ILE A 66 3.38 -15.67 -11.94
C ILE A 66 2.92 -17.02 -11.36
N ASN A 67 3.75 -17.62 -10.52
CA ASN A 67 3.51 -18.92 -9.90
C ASN A 67 2.65 -18.85 -8.63
N SER A 68 2.23 -17.66 -8.22
CA SER A 68 1.35 -17.47 -7.07
C SER A 68 -0.10 -17.88 -7.38
N PRO A 69 -0.93 -18.16 -6.35
CA PRO A 69 -2.34 -18.50 -6.53
C PRO A 69 -3.14 -17.42 -7.27
N ALA A 70 -4.14 -17.84 -8.04
CA ALA A 70 -5.14 -16.93 -8.57
C ALA A 70 -5.92 -16.25 -7.43
N GLY A 71 -6.15 -14.95 -7.55
CA GLY A 71 -6.72 -14.10 -6.51
C GLY A 71 -5.69 -13.30 -5.70
N SER A 72 -4.39 -13.57 -5.86
CA SER A 72 -3.35 -12.79 -5.20
C SER A 72 -3.23 -11.37 -5.79
N ILE A 73 -3.01 -10.39 -4.92
CA ILE A 73 -2.92 -8.97 -5.27
C ILE A 73 -1.71 -8.36 -4.58
N TRP A 74 -0.94 -7.56 -5.32
CA TRP A 74 0.18 -6.79 -4.80
C TRP A 74 0.08 -5.34 -5.27
N LEU A 75 0.66 -4.43 -4.48
CA LEU A 75 1.16 -3.18 -4.99
C LEU A 75 2.66 -3.34 -5.29
N GLY A 76 3.03 -3.26 -6.56
CA GLY A 76 4.43 -3.18 -6.98
C GLY A 76 4.94 -1.75 -6.80
N VAL A 77 5.96 -1.57 -5.98
CA VAL A 77 6.67 -0.32 -5.75
C VAL A 77 8.05 -0.43 -6.39
N MET A 78 8.42 0.56 -7.18
CA MET A 78 9.58 0.46 -8.05
C MET A 78 10.29 1.79 -8.23
N GLU A 79 11.62 1.73 -8.31
CA GLU A 79 12.41 2.81 -8.88
C GLU A 79 12.72 2.46 -10.34
N GLN A 80 12.53 3.45 -11.20
CA GLN A 80 12.77 3.36 -12.62
C GLN A 80 13.80 4.39 -13.04
N GLN A 81 14.73 3.98 -13.90
CA GLN A 81 15.67 4.86 -14.56
C GLN A 81 15.16 5.21 -15.95
N HIS A 82 15.01 6.50 -16.21
CA HIS A 82 14.69 7.05 -17.52
C HIS A 82 15.88 6.94 -18.48
N PRO A 83 15.67 6.99 -19.80
CA PRO A 83 16.77 6.97 -20.79
C PRO A 83 17.82 8.08 -20.61
N ASP A 84 17.45 9.20 -19.97
CA ASP A 84 18.35 10.31 -19.66
C ASP A 84 19.15 10.13 -18.35
N GLY A 85 18.95 9.00 -17.66
CA GLY A 85 19.61 8.64 -16.41
C GLY A 85 18.86 9.08 -15.14
N THR A 86 17.79 9.87 -15.27
CA THR A 86 16.98 10.31 -14.12
C THR A 86 16.31 9.12 -13.45
N ILE A 87 16.31 9.10 -12.11
CA ILE A 87 15.62 8.06 -11.33
C ILE A 87 14.32 8.62 -10.77
N THR A 88 13.23 7.90 -10.99
CA THR A 88 11.91 8.24 -10.45
C THR A 88 11.26 7.04 -9.79
N GLY A 89 10.53 7.28 -8.71
CA GLY A 89 9.66 6.29 -8.12
C GLY A 89 8.35 6.12 -8.88
N HIS A 90 7.90 4.88 -9.02
CA HIS A 90 6.60 4.51 -9.57
C HIS A 90 5.94 3.40 -8.74
N ALA A 91 4.63 3.23 -8.90
CA ALA A 91 3.87 2.16 -8.28
C ALA A 91 2.71 1.70 -9.17
N ALA A 92 2.50 0.40 -9.23
CA ALA A 92 1.45 -0.22 -10.05
C ALA A 92 0.78 -1.38 -9.28
N PRO A 93 -0.55 -1.48 -9.28
CA PRO A 93 -1.23 -2.66 -8.79
C PRO A 93 -0.95 -3.86 -9.71
N ILE A 94 -0.80 -5.04 -9.10
CA ILE A 94 -0.55 -6.30 -9.78
C ILE A 94 -1.59 -7.31 -9.29
N LEU A 95 -2.27 -7.96 -10.22
CA LEU A 95 -3.31 -8.95 -9.93
C LEU A 95 -2.96 -10.28 -10.60
N ARG A 96 -2.99 -11.37 -9.85
CA ARG A 96 -2.95 -12.73 -10.38
C ARG A 96 -4.37 -13.24 -10.60
N ILE A 97 -4.74 -13.51 -11.85
CA ILE A 97 -6.00 -14.21 -12.22
C ILE A 97 -5.67 -15.51 -12.92
N SER A 98 -6.58 -16.47 -13.02
CA SER A 98 -6.29 -17.82 -13.55
C SER A 98 -5.50 -17.84 -14.87
N GLN A 99 -5.73 -16.86 -15.76
CA GLN A 99 -5.09 -16.72 -17.07
C GLN A 99 -3.66 -16.15 -17.02
N GLY A 100 -3.23 -15.52 -15.92
CA GLY A 100 -1.89 -14.94 -15.78
C GLY A 100 -1.84 -13.75 -14.81
N LEU A 101 -0.76 -12.98 -14.89
CA LEU A 101 -0.61 -11.71 -14.19
C LEU A 101 -1.14 -10.56 -15.03
N VAL A 102 -1.75 -9.59 -14.36
CA VAL A 102 -2.15 -8.29 -14.89
C VAL A 102 -1.42 -7.21 -14.11
N VAL A 103 -0.64 -6.39 -14.81
CA VAL A 103 -0.07 -5.15 -14.25
C VAL A 103 -1.01 -4.03 -14.64
N ILE A 104 -1.62 -3.37 -13.66
CA ILE A 104 -2.60 -2.30 -13.91
C ILE A 104 -1.82 -0.98 -14.06
N PRO A 105 -1.83 -0.35 -15.24
CA PRO A 105 -1.06 0.87 -15.47
C PRO A 105 -1.67 2.04 -14.68
N THR A 106 -0.80 2.89 -14.10
CA THR A 106 -1.17 4.10 -13.35
C THR A 106 -0.65 5.35 -14.06
N ASN A 107 -1.24 6.52 -13.77
CA ASN A 107 -0.86 7.82 -14.35
C ASN A 107 -0.90 7.92 -15.90
N VAL A 108 -1.71 7.09 -16.55
CA VAL A 108 -1.87 7.04 -18.02
C VAL A 108 -2.93 8.03 -18.54
N HIS A 109 -2.76 9.32 -18.25
CA HIS A 109 -3.79 10.34 -18.52
C HIS A 109 -4.09 10.59 -20.01
N LEU A 110 -3.21 10.17 -20.91
CA LEU A 110 -3.35 10.35 -22.36
C LEU A 110 -3.96 9.14 -23.07
N TRP A 111 -4.22 8.04 -22.35
CA TRP A 111 -4.73 6.81 -22.95
C TRP A 111 -6.25 6.84 -23.10
N THR A 112 -6.73 6.27 -24.20
CA THR A 112 -8.12 5.90 -24.40
C THR A 112 -8.50 4.69 -23.54
N LEU A 113 -9.80 4.49 -23.32
CA LEU A 113 -10.31 3.29 -22.63
C LEU A 113 -9.90 1.99 -23.36
N GLU A 114 -9.83 2.02 -24.69
CA GLU A 114 -9.45 0.86 -25.47
C GLU A 114 -7.97 0.52 -25.27
N GLU A 115 -7.09 1.52 -25.30
CA GLU A 115 -5.66 1.35 -24.98
C GLU A 115 -5.47 0.79 -23.57
N PHE A 116 -6.18 1.37 -22.58
CA PHE A 116 -6.13 0.87 -21.21
C PHE A 116 -6.54 -0.61 -21.12
N ARG A 117 -7.64 -1.01 -21.77
CA ARG A 117 -8.11 -2.41 -21.77
C ARG A 117 -7.12 -3.38 -22.40
N ARG A 118 -6.41 -2.97 -23.46
CA ARG A 118 -5.38 -3.81 -24.10
C ARG A 118 -4.21 -4.09 -23.16
N PHE A 119 -3.86 -3.14 -22.29
CA PHE A 119 -2.83 -3.33 -21.26
C PHE A 119 -3.28 -4.19 -20.08
N LEU A 120 -4.58 -4.42 -19.89
CA LEU A 120 -5.10 -5.31 -18.85
C LEU A 120 -5.17 -6.78 -19.26
N ILE A 121 -4.68 -7.13 -20.46
CA ILE A 121 -4.67 -8.53 -20.92
C ILE A 121 -3.71 -9.33 -20.02
N PRO A 122 -4.18 -10.40 -19.36
CA PRO A 122 -3.33 -11.23 -18.51
C PRO A 122 -2.28 -11.97 -19.33
N THR A 123 -1.11 -12.16 -18.75
CA THR A 123 -0.01 -12.90 -19.39
C THR A 123 0.81 -13.68 -18.35
N THR A 124 1.42 -14.77 -18.79
CA THR A 124 2.43 -15.53 -18.04
C THR A 124 3.84 -15.34 -18.59
N GLU A 125 3.98 -14.54 -19.66
CA GLU A 125 5.27 -14.25 -20.28
C GLU A 125 6.04 -13.24 -19.42
N LEU A 126 7.14 -13.69 -18.80
CA LEU A 126 7.96 -12.87 -17.91
C LEU A 126 8.42 -11.59 -18.59
N SER A 127 8.86 -11.68 -19.85
CA SER A 127 9.31 -10.52 -20.64
C SER A 127 8.20 -9.47 -20.82
N GLN A 128 6.96 -9.90 -21.06
CA GLN A 128 5.83 -8.98 -21.23
C GLN A 128 5.43 -8.34 -19.89
N ILE A 129 5.47 -9.09 -18.78
CA ILE A 129 5.16 -8.54 -17.45
C ILE A 129 6.20 -7.50 -17.05
N VAL A 130 7.48 -7.79 -17.29
CA VAL A 130 8.58 -6.87 -17.06
C VAL A 130 8.42 -5.62 -17.93
N ALA A 131 8.11 -5.77 -19.22
CA ALA A 131 7.85 -4.64 -20.10
C ALA A 131 6.65 -3.78 -19.64
N ASN A 132 5.59 -4.41 -19.08
CA ASN A 132 4.45 -3.68 -18.54
C ASN A 132 4.80 -2.91 -17.26
N LEU A 133 5.74 -3.40 -16.44
CA LEU A 133 6.26 -2.70 -15.27
C LEU A 133 7.25 -1.59 -15.65
N GLU A 134 8.01 -1.77 -16.73
CA GLU A 134 9.07 -0.87 -17.19
C GLU A 134 8.55 0.29 -18.03
N GLY A 135 7.58 0.03 -18.91
CA GLY A 135 7.16 0.99 -19.93
C GLY A 135 8.35 1.39 -20.81
N SER A 136 8.66 2.68 -20.85
CA SER A 136 9.82 3.24 -21.56
C SER A 136 11.09 3.37 -20.70
N ASN A 137 11.01 2.97 -19.42
CA ASN A 137 12.08 3.12 -18.44
C ASN A 137 12.71 1.76 -18.10
N THR A 138 13.80 1.76 -17.34
CA THR A 138 14.40 0.52 -16.83
C THR A 138 14.10 0.34 -15.35
N LEU A 139 13.60 -0.84 -14.96
CA LEU A 139 13.33 -1.18 -13.58
C LEU A 139 14.64 -1.49 -12.86
N ILE A 140 15.01 -0.64 -11.89
CA ILE A 140 16.27 -0.76 -11.14
C ILE A 140 16.08 -1.19 -9.69
N ARG A 141 14.88 -0.98 -9.12
CA ARG A 141 14.49 -1.53 -7.83
C ARG A 141 13.05 -2.00 -7.88
N PHE A 142 12.75 -3.08 -7.18
CA PHE A 142 11.40 -3.60 -7.10
C PHE A 142 11.09 -4.16 -5.71
N THR A 143 9.92 -3.82 -5.18
CA THR A 143 9.35 -4.34 -3.95
C THR A 143 7.87 -4.59 -4.20
N THR A 144 7.31 -5.69 -3.67
CA THR A 144 5.86 -5.92 -3.70
C THR A 144 5.31 -5.87 -2.30
N ILE A 145 4.18 -5.18 -2.13
CA ILE A 145 3.44 -5.12 -0.87
C ILE A 145 2.09 -5.83 -1.06
N GLN A 146 1.76 -6.77 -0.19
CA GLN A 146 0.50 -7.51 -0.23
C GLN A 146 -0.20 -7.51 1.13
N SER A 147 -1.53 -7.63 1.10
CA SER A 147 -2.28 -7.95 2.31
C SER A 147 -2.21 -9.45 2.56
N LEU A 148 -1.92 -9.83 3.81
CA LEU A 148 -2.00 -11.20 4.31
C LEU A 148 -3.39 -11.52 4.91
N GLY A 149 -4.35 -10.62 4.74
CA GLY A 149 -5.70 -10.70 5.29
C GLY A 149 -6.05 -9.52 6.18
N MET A 150 -7.30 -9.50 6.66
CA MET A 150 -7.73 -8.55 7.69
C MET A 150 -7.15 -8.94 9.04
N LEU A 151 -6.71 -7.93 9.79
CA LEU A 151 -6.55 -8.09 11.22
C LEU A 151 -7.97 -8.32 11.79
N THR A 152 -8.13 -9.38 12.58
CA THR A 152 -9.40 -9.72 13.24
C THR A 152 -9.89 -8.60 14.15
N THR A 153 -9.00 -7.69 14.55
CA THR A 153 -9.28 -6.45 15.26
C THR A 153 -8.46 -5.32 14.64
N ASN A 154 -9.12 -4.24 14.22
CA ASN A 154 -8.42 -3.00 13.89
C ASN A 154 -7.64 -2.55 15.15
N MET A 155 -6.33 -2.36 15.02
CA MET A 155 -5.50 -1.98 16.16
C MET A 155 -5.99 -0.66 16.79
N PHE A 156 -6.57 0.24 15.98
CA PHE A 156 -7.21 1.46 16.47
C PHE A 156 -8.42 1.20 17.38
N ASP A 157 -9.25 0.21 17.07
CA ASP A 157 -10.40 -0.17 17.91
C ASP A 157 -9.94 -0.75 19.26
N SER A 158 -8.75 -1.36 19.30
CA SER A 158 -8.15 -1.86 20.53
C SER A 158 -7.50 -0.75 21.38
N MET A 159 -7.01 0.33 20.75
CA MET A 159 -6.34 1.43 21.45
C MET A 159 -7.27 2.56 21.86
N VAL A 160 -8.28 2.87 21.05
CA VAL A 160 -9.23 3.95 21.28
C VAL A 160 -10.61 3.36 21.52
N SER A 161 -11.19 3.69 22.68
CA SER A 161 -12.56 3.35 23.00
C SER A 161 -13.49 4.21 22.16
N ASN A 162 -13.77 3.76 20.95
CA ASN A 162 -14.93 4.22 20.22
C ASN A 162 -16.15 3.58 20.89
N ARG A 163 -16.67 4.19 21.95
CA ARG A 163 -17.94 3.76 22.55
C ARG A 163 -19.05 3.99 21.52
N ASN A 164 -19.28 2.97 20.69
CA ASN A 164 -20.34 2.77 19.72
C ASN A 164 -20.38 3.75 18.52
N CYS A 165 -19.55 3.50 17.49
CA CYS A 165 -19.67 4.18 16.19
C CYS A 165 -20.63 3.48 15.19
N THR A 166 -21.29 2.38 15.57
CA THR A 166 -22.14 1.60 14.63
C THR A 166 -23.57 2.12 14.51
N GLY A 167 -24.04 2.97 15.43
CA GLY A 167 -25.41 3.51 15.40
C GLY A 167 -26.52 2.48 15.61
N GLU A 168 -26.21 1.24 15.98
CA GLU A 168 -27.20 0.18 16.20
C GLU A 168 -27.60 0.09 17.69
N GLY A 169 -28.91 0.24 17.97
CA GLY A 169 -29.54 0.13 19.31
C GLY A 169 -30.24 1.42 19.81
N GLU A 170 -31.39 1.27 20.48
CA GLU A 170 -32.37 2.35 20.77
C GLU A 170 -31.87 3.55 21.62
N ASP A 171 -30.75 3.46 22.36
CA ASP A 171 -30.29 4.52 23.28
C ASP A 171 -28.77 4.73 23.35
N ARG A 172 -28.04 4.70 22.21
CA ARG A 172 -26.57 4.84 22.21
C ARG A 172 -26.04 5.83 21.18
N ARG A 173 -25.80 7.07 21.61
CA ARG A 173 -25.24 8.17 20.80
C ARG A 173 -23.74 8.35 21.07
N GLY A 174 -22.94 8.44 20.01
CA GLY A 174 -21.58 8.99 20.07
C GLY A 174 -21.59 10.52 20.17
N SER A 175 -20.56 11.13 20.75
CA SER A 175 -20.53 12.58 21.03
C SER A 175 -20.14 13.46 19.84
N GLY A 176 -19.46 12.90 18.82
CA GLY A 176 -18.91 13.69 17.70
C GLY A 176 -17.75 14.62 18.09
N GLU A 177 -17.25 14.52 19.32
CA GLU A 177 -16.18 15.36 19.86
C GLU A 177 -14.79 14.77 19.58
N TYR A 178 -13.77 15.64 19.61
CA TYR A 178 -12.38 15.21 19.45
C TYR A 178 -11.98 14.25 20.59
N PRO A 179 -11.26 13.14 20.29
CA PRO A 179 -10.80 12.21 21.31
C PRO A 179 -9.98 12.91 22.39
N THR A 180 -10.27 12.62 23.66
CA THR A 180 -9.50 13.11 24.80
C THR A 180 -8.72 11.96 25.42
N SER A 181 -7.78 12.23 26.33
CA SER A 181 -7.00 11.15 26.98
C SER A 181 -7.86 10.08 27.68
N THR A 182 -9.11 10.40 28.01
CA THR A 182 -10.08 9.46 28.59
C THR A 182 -10.79 8.58 27.57
N SER A 183 -10.73 8.89 26.27
CA SER A 183 -11.29 8.06 25.19
C SER A 183 -10.31 6.99 24.69
N VAL A 184 -9.06 6.99 25.15
CA VAL A 184 -8.09 5.91 24.91
C VAL A 184 -8.37 4.77 25.89
N ASN A 185 -8.47 3.53 25.39
CA ASN A 185 -8.76 2.37 26.23
C ASN A 185 -7.74 2.29 27.38
N GLN A 186 -8.23 2.11 28.61
CA GLN A 186 -7.39 1.92 29.78
C GLN A 186 -7.15 0.41 29.99
N CYS A 187 -5.89 0.04 30.10
CA CYS A 187 -5.42 -1.30 30.43
C CYS A 187 -5.73 -1.60 31.91
N PRO A 188 -5.69 -2.87 32.37
CA PRO A 188 -5.99 -3.25 33.75
C PRO A 188 -5.17 -2.50 34.81
N SER A 189 -4.00 -1.96 34.45
CA SER A 189 -3.11 -1.16 35.30
C SER A 189 -3.13 0.35 35.01
N GLY A 190 -4.11 0.87 34.24
CA GLY A 190 -4.21 2.29 33.88
C GLY A 190 -4.02 2.56 32.39
N ARG A 191 -3.17 3.51 31.99
CA ARG A 191 -3.02 3.92 30.58
C ARG A 191 -2.40 2.79 29.74
N CYS A 192 -3.05 2.37 28.66
CA CYS A 192 -2.38 1.51 27.69
C CYS A 192 -1.25 2.28 27.03
N ALA A 193 -0.05 1.71 27.00
CA ALA A 193 0.98 2.17 26.09
C ALA A 193 0.47 1.93 24.67
N LEU A 194 0.47 2.97 23.83
CA LEU A 194 0.34 2.77 22.40
C LEU A 194 1.48 1.82 21.98
N PRO A 195 1.22 0.73 21.23
CA PRO A 195 2.28 -0.06 20.63
C PRO A 195 3.16 0.89 19.81
N PHE A 196 4.46 0.78 20.04
CA PHE A 196 5.49 1.55 19.35
C PHE A 196 5.55 1.21 17.86
#